data_AF-A0A7R9K9H9-F1
#
_entry.id   AF-A0A7R9K9H9-F1
#
_cell.length_a   1.000
_cell.length_b   1.000
_cell.length_c   1.000
_cell.angle_alpha   90.00
_cell.angle_beta   90.00
_cell.angle_gamma   90.00
#
_symmetry.space_group_name_H-M   'P 1'
#
loop_
_entity.id
_entity.type
_entity.pdbx_description
1 polymer ?
#
loop_
_entity_poly.entity_id
_entity_poly.type
_entity_poly.pdbx_seq_one_letter_code
_entity_poly.pdbx_strand_id
1 'polypeptide(L)'
;MLVSSLGCVVLLSSPIFGQGGILYPQESESRDVQSLDGIWNFRISSQGDPEQGFDEEWYIHELRKTGNVVPMPVPSSYNHITVDRSVRDFVGVVWYDRIFYVPSSWLGQRVWLRFDSAHYSAYVVLSLR
;
A
#
# COMPACT_ATOMS: atom_id res chain seq x y z
N MET A 1 29.12 11.57 20.31
CA MET A 1 28.62 10.17 20.31
C MET A 1 27.22 10.21 20.91
N LEU A 2 26.23 10.56 20.10
CA LEU A 2 24.82 10.63 20.49
C LEU A 2 24.12 9.60 19.60
N VAL A 3 23.81 8.46 20.20
CA VAL A 3 23.04 7.39 19.57
C VAL A 3 21.60 7.90 19.52
N SER A 4 21.15 8.34 18.34
CA SER A 4 19.78 8.74 18.12
C SER A 4 18.93 7.48 18.01
N SER A 5 18.15 7.21 19.05
CA SER A 5 17.20 6.11 19.13
C SER A 5 16.16 6.23 18.01
N LEU A 6 16.14 5.29 17.05
CA LEU A 6 14.99 5.10 16.17
C LEU A 6 13.84 4.53 17.00
N GLY A 7 12.89 5.39 17.36
CA GLY A 7 11.61 4.97 17.89
C GLY A 7 10.75 4.40 16.78
N CYS A 8 10.76 3.08 16.60
CA CYS A 8 9.72 2.39 15.85
C CYS A 8 8.44 2.45 16.68
N VAL A 9 7.55 3.39 16.37
CA VAL A 9 6.20 3.41 16.97
C VAL A 9 5.40 2.32 16.27
N VAL A 10 5.45 1.10 16.83
CA VAL A 10 4.49 0.05 16.50
C VAL A 10 3.17 0.47 17.13
N LEU A 11 2.31 1.14 16.36
CA LEU A 11 0.90 1.28 16.73
C LEU A 11 0.29 -0.12 16.59
N LEU A 12 0.30 -0.89 17.68
CA LEU A 12 -0.65 -1.97 17.88
C LEU A 12 -2.03 -1.31 18.01
N SER A 13 -2.62 -0.92 16.89
CA SER A 13 -4.03 -0.58 16.87
C SER A 13 -4.76 -1.86 17.23
N SER A 14 -5.28 -1.92 18.46
CA SER A 14 -6.32 -2.86 18.86
C SER A 14 -7.27 -3.03 17.67
N PRO A 15 -7.67 -4.26 17.29
CA PRO A 15 -8.69 -4.41 16.29
C PRO A 15 -9.98 -3.87 16.90
N ILE A 16 -10.22 -2.58 16.70
CA ILE A 16 -11.55 -2.02 16.69
C ILE A 16 -12.17 -2.72 15.49
N PHE A 17 -12.73 -3.91 15.71
CA PHE A 17 -13.76 -4.47 14.85
C PHE A 17 -14.94 -3.54 15.01
N GLY A 18 -14.83 -2.36 14.39
CA GLY A 18 -15.93 -1.46 14.22
C GLY A 18 -16.92 -2.22 13.37
N GLN A 19 -18.03 -2.61 13.97
CA GLN A 19 -19.23 -2.96 13.23
C GLN A 19 -19.74 -1.69 12.54
N GLY A 20 -18.98 -1.20 11.56
CA GLY A 20 -19.35 -0.12 10.67
C GLY A 20 -19.95 -0.72 9.41
N GLY A 21 -21.04 -0.13 8.93
CA GLY A 21 -21.58 -0.51 7.62
C GLY A 21 -20.56 -0.21 6.52
N ILE A 22 -20.38 -1.13 5.58
CA ILE A 22 -19.49 -0.99 4.41
C ILE A 22 -20.16 -0.17 3.29
N LEU A 23 -20.72 0.99 3.65
CA LEU A 23 -21.36 1.89 2.68
C LEU A 23 -20.33 2.32 1.63
N TYR A 24 -20.78 2.45 0.38
CA TYR A 24 -19.93 2.97 -0.68
C TYR A 24 -19.58 4.45 -0.39
N PRO A 25 -18.30 4.86 -0.52
CA PRO A 25 -17.93 6.26 -0.31
C PRO A 25 -18.62 7.16 -1.33
N GLN A 26 -19.17 8.27 -0.86
CA GLN A 26 -19.80 9.29 -1.70
C GLN A 26 -19.45 10.66 -1.11
N GLU A 27 -19.08 11.60 -1.98
CA GLU A 27 -18.82 12.98 -1.59
C GLU A 27 -20.10 13.66 -1.11
N SER A 28 -19.98 14.48 -0.08
CA SER A 28 -21.06 15.31 0.46
C SER A 28 -20.48 16.49 1.23
N GLU A 29 -21.34 17.38 1.73
CA GLU A 29 -20.92 18.51 2.57
C GLU A 29 -20.11 18.10 3.82
N SER A 30 -20.18 16.83 4.22
CA SER A 30 -19.48 16.28 5.41
C SER A 30 -18.48 15.17 5.07
N ARG A 31 -18.29 14.83 3.79
CA ARG A 31 -17.42 13.73 3.36
C ARG A 31 -16.68 14.11 2.09
N ASP A 32 -15.36 14.12 2.19
CA ASP A 32 -14.46 14.22 1.06
C ASP A 32 -14.04 12.82 0.61
N VAL A 33 -13.87 12.61 -0.71
CA VAL A 33 -13.34 11.37 -1.27
C VAL A 33 -12.18 11.71 -2.19
N GLN A 34 -11.00 11.17 -1.89
CA GLN A 34 -9.83 11.28 -2.76
C GLN A 34 -9.47 9.91 -3.33
N SER A 35 -9.56 9.77 -4.65
CA SER A 35 -9.07 8.57 -5.33
C SER A 35 -7.54 8.50 -5.29
N LEU A 36 -7.01 7.31 -5.02
CA LEU A 36 -5.59 6.98 -5.14
C LEU A 36 -5.31 6.16 -6.40
N ASP A 37 -6.16 6.26 -7.42
CA ASP A 37 -5.98 5.64 -8.74
C ASP A 37 -4.86 6.32 -9.53
N GLY A 38 -4.35 5.65 -10.54
CA GLY A 38 -3.23 6.08 -11.38
C GLY A 38 -2.05 5.13 -11.30
N ILE A 39 -0.84 5.66 -11.41
CA ILE A 39 0.38 4.85 -11.47
C ILE A 39 0.96 4.65 -10.07
N TRP A 40 1.21 3.39 -9.73
CA TRP A 40 1.88 2.94 -8.52
C TRP A 40 3.22 2.30 -8.91
N ASN A 41 4.19 2.25 -7.99
CA ASN A 41 5.36 1.40 -8.23
C ASN A 41 4.99 -0.05 -7.91
N PHE A 42 5.58 -0.97 -8.66
CA PHE A 42 5.33 -2.40 -8.56
C PHE A 42 6.64 -3.19 -8.58
N ARG A 43 6.67 -4.26 -7.79
CA ARG A 43 7.72 -5.27 -7.79
C ARG A 43 7.13 -6.64 -7.44
N ILE A 44 7.63 -7.70 -8.07
CA ILE A 44 7.38 -9.08 -7.63
C ILE A 44 8.50 -9.55 -6.70
N SER A 45 8.20 -10.31 -5.65
CA SER A 45 9.23 -11.01 -4.86
C SER A 45 9.98 -12.04 -5.73
N SER A 46 11.13 -12.50 -5.25
CA SER A 46 11.90 -13.55 -5.95
C SER A 46 11.09 -14.84 -6.09
N GLN A 47 11.31 -15.55 -7.21
CA GLN A 47 10.66 -16.85 -7.46
C GLN A 47 11.04 -17.86 -6.37
N GLY A 48 10.04 -18.43 -5.70
CA GLY A 48 10.24 -19.37 -4.60
C GLY A 48 10.53 -18.75 -3.24
N ASP A 49 10.61 -17.41 -3.15
CA ASP A 49 10.82 -16.68 -1.90
C ASP A 49 9.78 -15.55 -1.75
N PRO A 50 8.56 -15.87 -1.27
CA PRO A 50 7.53 -14.88 -1.04
C PRO A 50 7.82 -13.96 0.16
N GLU A 51 8.69 -14.39 1.09
CA GLU A 51 8.98 -13.68 2.34
C GLU A 51 10.07 -12.62 2.18
N GLN A 52 10.86 -12.67 1.11
CA GLN A 52 11.94 -11.72 0.80
C GLN A 52 11.63 -10.26 1.17
N GLY A 53 10.49 -9.72 0.72
CA GLY A 53 10.17 -8.31 0.95
C GLY A 53 9.82 -7.98 2.40
N PHE A 54 9.42 -8.98 3.19
CA PHE A 54 9.26 -8.84 4.63
C PHE A 54 10.61 -8.95 5.34
N ASP A 55 11.44 -9.93 4.98
CA ASP A 55 12.77 -10.14 5.57
C ASP A 55 13.72 -8.96 5.30
N GLU A 56 13.66 -8.38 4.10
CA GLU A 56 14.40 -7.19 3.71
C GLU A 56 13.68 -5.88 4.06
N GLU A 57 12.55 -5.96 4.78
CA GLU A 57 11.79 -4.81 5.30
C GLU A 57 11.44 -3.76 4.22
N TRP A 58 11.05 -4.20 3.02
CA TRP A 58 10.78 -3.30 1.88
C TRP A 58 9.71 -2.23 2.16
N TYR A 59 8.82 -2.49 3.13
CA TYR A 59 7.75 -1.58 3.54
C TYR A 59 8.21 -0.39 4.40
N ILE A 60 9.45 -0.39 4.92
CA ILE A 60 9.95 0.72 5.77
C ILE A 60 10.29 1.96 4.93
N HIS A 61 10.75 1.75 3.71
CA HIS A 61 11.16 2.81 2.79
C HIS A 61 10.29 2.81 1.53
N GLU A 62 10.49 3.80 0.65
CA GLU A 62 9.85 3.72 -0.67
C GLU A 62 10.40 2.50 -1.40
N LEU A 63 9.54 1.76 -2.10
CA LEU A 63 9.90 0.50 -2.75
C LEU A 63 11.05 0.70 -3.76
N ARG A 64 11.07 1.84 -4.45
CA ARG A 64 12.18 2.22 -5.37
C ARG A 64 13.55 2.39 -4.68
N LYS A 65 13.59 2.59 -3.36
CA LYS A 65 14.83 2.69 -2.57
C LYS A 65 15.38 1.32 -2.18
N THR A 66 14.58 0.27 -2.25
CA THR A 66 14.98 -1.10 -1.93
C THR A 66 15.27 -1.93 -3.17
N GLY A 67 15.27 -1.32 -4.37
CA GLY A 67 15.61 -1.98 -5.63
C GLY A 67 14.84 -1.45 -6.83
N ASN A 68 14.86 -2.21 -7.94
CA ASN A 68 14.16 -1.84 -9.17
C ASN A 68 12.64 -1.98 -9.02
N VAL A 69 11.90 -1.05 -9.62
CA VAL A 69 10.43 -1.08 -9.66
C VAL A 69 9.96 -0.78 -11.07
N VAL A 70 8.74 -1.20 -11.40
CA VAL A 70 8.07 -0.86 -12.65
C VAL A 70 6.78 -0.09 -12.36
N PRO A 71 6.41 0.89 -13.21
CA PRO A 71 5.14 1.59 -13.07
C PRO A 71 3.97 0.64 -13.40
N MET A 72 2.95 0.59 -12.55
CA MET A 72 1.78 -0.25 -12.71
C MET A 72 0.49 0.56 -12.51
N PRO A 73 -0.49 0.49 -13.43
CA PRO A 73 -1.75 1.19 -13.27
C PRO A 73 -2.62 0.52 -12.21
N VAL A 74 -3.32 1.35 -11.44
CA VAL A 74 -4.37 0.98 -10.49
C VAL A 74 -5.60 1.85 -10.79
N PRO A 75 -6.80 1.28 -10.98
CA PRO A 75 -7.12 -0.15 -10.89
C PRO A 75 -6.69 -0.93 -12.15
N SER A 76 -6.00 -2.06 -11.95
CA SER A 76 -5.74 -3.04 -13.02
C SER A 76 -5.18 -4.33 -12.43
N SER A 77 -5.34 -5.44 -13.16
CA SER A 77 -4.55 -6.65 -12.93
C SER A 77 -3.18 -6.52 -13.59
N TYR A 78 -2.09 -6.80 -12.86
CA TYR A 78 -0.73 -6.70 -13.40
C TYR A 78 -0.44 -7.72 -14.52
N ASN A 79 -1.16 -8.84 -14.55
CA ASN A 79 -0.90 -9.97 -15.44
C ASN A 79 -0.94 -9.59 -16.93
N HIS A 80 -1.74 -8.58 -17.29
CA HIS A 80 -1.94 -8.18 -18.69
C HIS A 80 -1.29 -6.84 -19.05
N ILE A 81 -0.55 -6.22 -18.13
CA ILE A 81 0.08 -4.92 -18.38
C ILE A 81 1.44 -5.06 -19.04
N THR A 82 2.26 -5.99 -18.54
CA THR A 82 3.63 -6.18 -19.04
C THR A 82 3.66 -7.27 -20.12
N VAL A 83 4.66 -7.21 -20.99
CA VAL A 83 4.94 -8.29 -21.96
C VAL A 83 5.81 -9.40 -21.37
N ASP A 84 6.24 -9.24 -20.11
CA ASP A 84 7.12 -10.19 -19.43
C ASP A 84 6.32 -11.40 -18.92
N ARG A 85 6.65 -12.56 -19.47
CA ARG A 85 6.03 -13.83 -19.08
C ARG A 85 6.26 -14.16 -17.61
N SER A 86 7.41 -13.78 -17.05
CA SER A 86 7.73 -14.05 -15.65
C SER A 86 6.82 -13.29 -14.69
N VAL A 87 6.34 -12.10 -15.08
CA VAL A 87 5.37 -11.29 -14.34
C VAL A 87 3.95 -11.80 -14.56
N ARG A 88 3.57 -12.13 -15.80
CA ARG A 88 2.23 -12.61 -16.12
C ARG A 88 1.89 -13.93 -15.43
N ASP A 89 2.83 -14.87 -15.46
CA ASP A 89 2.64 -16.22 -14.94
C ASP A 89 3.14 -16.31 -13.47
N PHE A 90 3.41 -15.16 -12.81
CA PHE A 90 3.96 -15.10 -11.45
C PHE A 90 2.96 -15.61 -10.41
N VAL A 91 3.45 -16.44 -9.48
CA VAL A 91 2.70 -16.90 -8.31
C VAL A 91 3.54 -16.60 -7.06
N GLY A 92 3.09 -15.63 -6.27
CA GLY A 92 3.81 -15.21 -5.08
C GLY A 92 3.30 -13.86 -4.56
N VAL A 93 4.11 -13.22 -3.73
CA VAL A 93 3.81 -11.90 -3.18
C VAL A 93 4.25 -10.82 -4.17
N VAL A 94 3.35 -9.89 -4.43
CA VAL A 94 3.62 -8.68 -5.21
C VAL A 94 3.50 -7.46 -4.33
N TRP A 95 4.36 -6.49 -4.57
CA TRP A 95 4.47 -5.26 -3.79
C TRP A 95 4.01 -4.09 -4.63
N TYR A 96 3.17 -3.27 -4.02
CA TYR A 96 2.73 -2.00 -4.56
C TYR A 96 3.05 -0.90 -3.56
N ASP A 97 3.62 0.22 -4.01
CA ASP A 97 3.70 1.42 -3.18
C ASP A 97 3.30 2.68 -3.95
N ARG A 98 2.82 3.66 -3.20
CA ARG A 98 2.49 4.99 -3.70
C ARG A 98 2.62 6.01 -2.58
N ILE A 99 3.16 7.17 -2.94
CA ILE A 99 3.12 8.36 -2.10
C ILE A 99 1.93 9.20 -2.54
N PHE A 100 1.15 9.67 -1.58
CA PHE A 100 0.06 10.61 -1.80
C PHE A 100 0.09 11.68 -0.71
N TYR A 101 -0.53 12.82 -1.01
CA TYR A 101 -0.64 13.93 -0.08
C TYR A 101 -2.03 13.90 0.57
N VAL A 102 -2.05 14.06 1.88
CA VAL A 102 -3.27 14.24 2.65
C VAL A 102 -3.61 15.74 2.69
N PRO A 103 -4.78 16.16 2.20
CA PRO A 103 -5.20 17.56 2.26
C PRO A 103 -5.22 18.07 3.71
N SER A 104 -4.81 19.32 3.93
CA SER A 104 -4.83 19.93 5.27
C SER A 104 -6.24 20.05 5.86
N SER A 105 -7.28 20.06 5.01
CA SER A 105 -8.69 20.05 5.43
C SER A 105 -9.07 18.79 6.22
N TRP A 106 -8.30 17.70 6.08
CA TRP A 106 -8.57 16.45 6.79
C TRP A 106 -7.95 16.40 8.19
N LEU A 107 -7.18 17.40 8.59
CA LEU A 107 -6.62 17.47 9.94
C LEU A 107 -7.73 17.49 11.00
N GLY A 108 -7.66 16.58 11.97
CA GLY A 108 -8.69 16.41 12.99
C GLY A 108 -9.96 15.67 12.52
N GLN A 109 -10.02 15.23 11.26
CA GLN A 109 -11.13 14.44 10.72
C GLN A 109 -10.87 12.93 10.85
N ARG A 110 -11.94 12.14 10.74
CA ARG A 110 -11.83 10.69 10.63
C ARG A 110 -11.47 10.29 9.21
N VAL A 111 -10.23 9.85 9.01
CA VAL A 111 -9.73 9.40 7.71
C VAL A 111 -9.87 7.88 7.58
N TRP A 112 -10.36 7.43 6.43
CA TRP A 112 -10.45 6.02 6.07
C TRP A 112 -9.64 5.75 4.82
N LEU A 113 -8.81 4.70 4.86
CA LEU A 113 -8.21 4.13 3.66
C LEU A 113 -9.05 2.92 3.23
N ARG A 114 -9.62 2.97 2.03
CA ARG A 114 -10.48 1.91 1.49
C ARG A 114 -9.83 1.31 0.25
N PHE A 115 -9.77 -0.02 0.22
CA PHE A 115 -9.47 -0.79 -0.97
C PHE A 115 -10.74 -1.50 -1.39
N ASP A 116 -11.16 -1.35 -2.65
CA ASP A 116 -12.34 -2.04 -3.16
C ASP A 116 -12.09 -3.55 -3.28
N SER A 117 -10.90 -3.94 -3.75
CA SER A 117 -10.47 -5.33 -3.76
C SER A 117 -8.94 -5.46 -3.83
N ALA A 118 -8.42 -6.57 -3.30
CA ALA A 118 -7.04 -7.02 -3.42
C ALA A 118 -7.05 -8.56 -3.39
N HIS A 119 -6.10 -9.20 -4.07
CA HIS A 119 -6.17 -10.64 -4.35
C HIS A 119 -4.84 -11.35 -4.11
N TYR A 120 -4.78 -12.51 -3.43
CA TYR A 120 -5.81 -13.18 -2.61
C TYR A 120 -5.84 -12.70 -1.15
N SER A 121 -4.73 -12.11 -0.69
CA SER A 121 -4.56 -11.52 0.64
C SER A 121 -3.79 -10.22 0.48
N ALA A 122 -4.00 -9.29 1.42
CA ALA A 122 -3.34 -7.99 1.39
C ALA A 122 -2.75 -7.67 2.77
N TYR A 123 -1.49 -7.25 2.76
CA TYR A 123 -0.84 -6.61 3.89
C TYR A 123 -0.67 -5.14 3.54
N VAL A 124 -1.27 -4.27 4.34
CA VAL A 124 -1.26 -2.83 4.11
C VAL A 124 -0.44 -2.15 5.19
N VAL A 125 0.60 -1.43 4.76
CA VAL A 125 1.41 -0.58 5.63
C VAL A 125 1.15 0.86 5.23
N LEU A 126 0.83 1.69 6.23
CA LEU A 126 0.70 3.14 6.07
C LEU A 126 1.76 3.81 6.93
N SER A 127 2.63 4.61 6.31
CA SER A 127 3.66 5.38 7.00
C SER A 127 3.45 6.86 6.75
N LEU A 128 3.43 7.63 7.83
CA LEU A 128 3.41 9.09 7.77
C LEU A 128 4.86 9.58 7.69
N ARG A 129 5.13 10.54 6.80
CA ARG A 129 6.42 11.20 6.64
C ARG A 129 6.28 12.70 6.73
#